data_AF-A0A435GUX7-F1
#
_entry.id   AF-A0A435GUX7-F1
#
_cell.length_a   1.000
_cell.length_b   1.000
_cell.length_c   1.000
_cell.angle_alpha   90.00
_cell.angle_beta   90.00
_cell.angle_gamma   90.00
#
_symmetry.space_group_name_H-M   'P 1'
#
loop_
_entity.id
_entity.type
_entity.pdbx_description
1 polymer ?
#
loop_
_entity_poly.entity_id
_entity_poly.type
_entity_poly.pdbx_seq_one_letter_code
_entity_poly.pdbx_strand_id
1 'polypeptide(L)'
;LINEDKVDVVMGTIISPERSATLSVTSKAKKLFFYPTNFEGGECNRYFVATGPIPMQQVDPMMPWVAETLGKTIYVMASDYAWPQKMTEAITAAYEKAGGKIIGADYYPFGTTDFGPAFQKIKSLKPDVVWSMVVGNDAVTQLKQYRSFDIKQPLIAPLDEVFNKDALPPGVAAGTYAPQPYWMALDNPVNKKFIASFREKFGKEKMVNGIGEAGYNGLHLYALAAEKAGSLKDDDVLKALPT
;
A
#
# COMPACT_ATOMS: atom_id res chain seq x y z
N LEU A 1 -21.83 11.04 7.82
CA LEU A 1 -20.57 11.74 8.16
C LEU A 1 -20.65 13.26 8.00
N ILE A 2 -20.50 13.86 6.82
CA ILE A 2 -20.41 15.34 6.70
C ILE A 2 -21.75 16.05 6.96
N ASN A 3 -22.83 15.59 6.30
CA ASN A 3 -24.11 16.30 6.37
C ASN A 3 -24.87 16.02 7.67
N GLU A 4 -24.86 14.76 8.11
CA GLU A 4 -25.63 14.28 9.26
C GLU A 4 -24.82 14.39 10.55
N ASP A 5 -23.71 13.66 10.64
CA ASP A 5 -22.87 13.60 11.86
C ASP A 5 -21.97 14.83 12.06
N LYS A 6 -21.87 15.70 11.04
CA LYS A 6 -21.08 16.93 11.03
C LYS A 6 -19.62 16.75 11.49
N VAL A 7 -18.97 15.69 11.00
CA VAL A 7 -17.57 15.40 11.34
C VAL A 7 -16.62 16.54 10.95
N ASP A 8 -15.61 16.77 11.79
CA ASP A 8 -14.58 17.78 11.53
C ASP A 8 -13.59 17.34 10.45
N VAL A 9 -13.34 16.03 10.35
CA VAL A 9 -12.37 15.44 9.41
C VAL A 9 -12.84 14.07 8.93
N VAL A 10 -12.53 13.73 7.67
CA VAL A 10 -12.72 12.39 7.12
C VAL A 10 -11.36 11.72 7.00
N MET A 11 -11.23 10.47 7.45
CA MET A 11 -9.99 9.69 7.33
C MET A 11 -10.28 8.28 6.81
N GLY A 12 -9.45 7.78 5.91
CA GLY A 12 -9.50 6.37 5.49
C GLY A 12 -9.62 6.17 3.99
N THR A 13 -10.48 5.21 3.61
CA THR A 13 -10.54 4.52 2.30
C THR A 13 -9.26 3.77 1.93
N ILE A 14 -9.40 2.77 1.07
CA ILE A 14 -8.29 1.89 0.72
C ILE A 14 -7.97 2.00 -0.78
N ILE A 15 -8.94 1.76 -1.65
CA ILE A 15 -8.65 1.73 -3.09
C ILE A 15 -8.86 3.10 -3.74
N SER A 16 -8.08 3.42 -4.77
CA SER A 16 -8.15 4.72 -5.47
C SER A 16 -9.56 5.13 -5.96
N PRO A 17 -10.46 4.22 -6.39
CA PRO A 17 -11.85 4.59 -6.67
C PRO A 17 -12.61 5.15 -5.46
N GLU A 18 -12.42 4.57 -4.27
CA GLU A 18 -13.03 5.06 -3.02
C GLU A 18 -12.46 6.42 -2.63
N ARG A 19 -11.14 6.61 -2.79
CA ARG A 19 -10.47 7.91 -2.61
C ARG A 19 -11.11 8.97 -3.49
N SER A 20 -11.23 8.69 -4.79
CA SER A 20 -11.81 9.62 -5.77
C SER A 20 -13.28 9.93 -5.47
N ALA A 21 -14.07 8.91 -5.11
CA ALA A 21 -15.46 9.09 -4.71
C ALA A 21 -15.57 9.97 -3.45
N THR A 22 -14.74 9.73 -2.45
CA THR A 22 -14.67 10.52 -1.22
C THR A 22 -14.29 11.96 -1.51
N LEU A 23 -13.23 12.17 -2.30
CA LEU A 23 -12.80 13.51 -2.72
C LEU A 23 -13.87 14.29 -3.46
N SER A 24 -14.70 13.64 -4.28
CA SER A 24 -15.79 14.30 -4.98
C SER A 24 -16.81 14.97 -4.05
N VAL A 25 -16.93 14.45 -2.81
CA VAL A 25 -17.80 14.98 -1.75
C VAL A 25 -17.04 15.94 -0.85
N THR A 26 -15.89 15.53 -0.31
CA THR A 26 -15.13 16.32 0.66
C THR A 26 -14.63 17.64 0.06
N SER A 27 -14.20 17.63 -1.20
CA SER A 27 -13.72 18.84 -1.89
C SER A 27 -14.82 19.88 -2.05
N LYS A 28 -16.04 19.46 -2.43
CA LYS A 28 -17.20 20.35 -2.56
C LYS A 28 -17.62 20.90 -1.19
N ALA A 29 -17.53 20.06 -0.16
CA ALA A 29 -17.83 20.43 1.22
C ALA A 29 -16.69 21.21 1.91
N LYS A 30 -15.54 21.40 1.24
CA LYS A 30 -14.33 22.01 1.81
C LYS A 30 -13.87 21.31 3.11
N LYS A 31 -13.97 19.98 3.13
CA LYS A 31 -13.63 19.12 4.26
C LYS A 31 -12.31 18.41 4.06
N LEU A 32 -11.44 18.47 5.05
CA LEU A 32 -10.17 17.75 5.05
C LEU A 32 -10.41 16.24 4.97
N PHE A 33 -9.69 15.61 4.05
CA PHE A 33 -9.66 14.18 3.85
C PHE A 33 -8.23 13.67 3.98
N PHE A 34 -7.97 12.89 5.03
CA PHE A 34 -6.70 12.23 5.24
C PHE A 34 -6.75 10.81 4.67
N TYR A 35 -5.85 10.52 3.76
CA TYR A 35 -5.79 9.26 3.03
C TYR A 35 -4.52 8.48 3.44
N PRO A 36 -4.65 7.42 4.26
CA PRO A 36 -3.52 6.70 4.85
C PRO A 36 -2.98 5.59 3.96
N THR A 37 -3.57 5.38 2.79
CA THR A 37 -3.23 4.24 1.93
C THR A 37 -2.22 4.66 0.88
N ASN A 38 -1.31 3.75 0.52
CA ASN A 38 -0.41 3.98 -0.60
C ASN A 38 -1.21 4.15 -1.90
N PHE A 39 -0.75 5.01 -2.80
CA PHE A 39 -1.44 5.25 -4.07
C PHE A 39 -0.51 5.68 -5.19
N GLU A 40 -1.07 5.85 -6.38
CA GLU A 40 -0.35 6.15 -7.61
C GLU A 40 0.29 7.55 -7.67
N GLY A 41 -0.02 8.44 -6.71
CA GLY A 41 0.32 9.86 -6.80
C GLY A 41 -0.60 10.67 -7.75
N GLY A 42 -0.19 11.89 -8.06
CA GLY A 42 -0.90 12.75 -9.02
C GLY A 42 -2.21 13.38 -8.53
N GLU A 43 -2.55 13.22 -7.24
CA GLU A 43 -3.69 13.90 -6.63
C GLU A 43 -3.24 15.26 -6.08
N CYS A 44 -3.78 16.34 -6.64
CA CYS A 44 -3.49 17.71 -6.23
C CYS A 44 -4.80 18.40 -5.85
N ASN A 45 -5.19 18.25 -4.59
CA ASN A 45 -6.42 18.81 -4.07
C ASN A 45 -6.16 19.49 -2.72
N ARG A 46 -6.68 20.71 -2.57
CA ARG A 46 -6.48 21.55 -1.38
C ARG A 46 -6.92 20.88 -0.08
N TYR A 47 -7.96 20.05 -0.12
CA TYR A 47 -8.52 19.39 1.06
C TYR A 47 -8.10 17.92 1.18
N PHE A 48 -7.07 17.52 0.43
CA PHE A 48 -6.52 16.17 0.47
C PHE A 48 -5.17 16.16 1.18
N VAL A 49 -5.03 15.26 2.15
CA VAL A 49 -3.76 15.04 2.86
C VAL A 49 -3.40 13.57 2.72
N ALA A 50 -2.37 13.29 1.92
CA ALA A 50 -1.82 11.94 1.82
C ALA A 50 -0.88 11.66 3.00
N THR A 51 -1.15 10.57 3.70
CA THR A 51 -0.27 10.04 4.75
C THR A 51 0.28 8.65 4.41
N GLY A 52 -0.29 7.99 3.40
CA GLY A 52 0.32 6.84 2.74
C GLY A 52 1.31 7.26 1.64
N PRO A 53 2.26 6.37 1.27
CA PRO A 53 3.32 6.69 0.32
C PRO A 53 2.84 6.74 -1.14
N ILE A 54 3.55 7.54 -1.94
CA ILE A 54 3.45 7.57 -3.41
C ILE A 54 4.63 6.80 -4.06
N PRO A 55 4.63 6.52 -5.39
CA PRO A 55 5.66 5.70 -6.01
C PRO A 55 7.08 6.21 -5.77
N MET A 56 7.31 7.53 -5.80
CA MET A 56 8.64 8.11 -5.55
C MET A 56 9.19 7.83 -4.14
N GLN A 57 8.31 7.53 -3.17
CA GLN A 57 8.71 7.23 -1.79
C GLN A 57 8.86 5.72 -1.55
N GLN A 58 8.37 4.87 -2.46
CA GLN A 58 8.25 3.43 -2.26
C GLN A 58 9.00 2.63 -3.34
N VAL A 59 8.73 2.92 -4.61
CA VAL A 59 9.25 2.23 -5.78
C VAL A 59 10.65 2.72 -6.12
N ASP A 60 10.81 4.02 -6.33
CA ASP A 60 12.08 4.65 -6.74
C ASP A 60 13.28 4.25 -5.85
N PRO A 61 13.19 4.30 -4.50
CA PRO A 61 14.33 3.92 -3.66
C PRO A 61 14.63 2.41 -3.70
N MET A 62 13.66 1.56 -4.05
CA MET A 62 13.83 0.11 -4.05
C MET A 62 14.42 -0.41 -5.38
N MET A 63 14.18 0.27 -6.50
CA MET A 63 14.53 -0.27 -7.83
C MET A 63 16.02 -0.57 -8.04
N PRO A 64 16.97 0.27 -7.59
CA PRO A 64 18.39 -0.06 -7.68
C PRO A 64 18.71 -1.39 -6.97
N TRP A 65 18.21 -1.57 -5.75
CA TRP A 65 18.44 -2.79 -4.97
C TRP A 65 17.83 -4.02 -5.64
N VAL A 66 16.61 -3.93 -6.19
CA VAL A 66 15.99 -5.03 -6.96
C VAL A 66 16.86 -5.37 -8.16
N ALA A 67 17.31 -4.36 -8.90
CA ALA A 67 18.09 -4.52 -10.12
C ALA A 67 19.48 -5.14 -9.88
N GLU A 68 20.07 -4.87 -8.71
CA GLU A 68 21.40 -5.37 -8.32
C GLU A 68 21.34 -6.73 -7.63
N THR A 69 20.28 -6.98 -6.85
CA THR A 69 20.22 -8.13 -5.93
C THR A 69 19.32 -9.25 -6.44
N LEU A 70 18.17 -8.90 -7.04
CA LEU A 70 17.14 -9.88 -7.40
C LEU A 70 17.15 -10.23 -8.89
N GLY A 71 17.52 -9.30 -9.77
CA GLY A 71 17.69 -9.55 -11.20
C GLY A 71 17.35 -8.35 -12.06
N LYS A 72 17.23 -8.51 -13.37
CA LYS A 72 16.98 -7.41 -14.33
C LYS A 72 15.63 -7.51 -15.02
N THR A 73 14.86 -8.56 -14.78
CA THR A 73 13.55 -8.77 -15.41
C THR A 73 12.45 -8.99 -14.38
N ILE A 74 11.37 -8.23 -14.48
CA ILE A 74 10.18 -8.37 -13.62
C ILE A 74 8.98 -8.78 -14.49
N TYR A 75 8.16 -9.71 -13.99
CA TYR A 75 6.82 -9.97 -14.48
C TYR A 75 5.77 -9.50 -13.46
N VAL A 76 4.79 -8.73 -13.90
CA VAL A 76 3.76 -8.14 -13.03
C VAL A 76 2.47 -8.95 -13.05
N MET A 77 1.89 -9.16 -11.87
CA MET A 77 0.53 -9.68 -11.70
C MET A 77 -0.25 -8.69 -10.85
N ALA A 78 -1.35 -8.14 -11.35
CA ALA A 78 -1.98 -6.97 -10.74
C ALA A 78 -3.51 -7.08 -10.71
N SER A 79 -4.18 -6.47 -9.73
CA SER A 79 -5.63 -6.28 -9.82
C SER A 79 -5.98 -5.24 -10.90
N ASP A 80 -7.08 -5.43 -11.62
CA ASP A 80 -7.46 -4.59 -12.75
C ASP A 80 -8.20 -3.32 -12.32
N TYR A 81 -7.44 -2.35 -11.82
CA TYR A 81 -7.93 -0.99 -11.56
C TYR A 81 -6.80 0.05 -11.65
N ALA A 82 -7.15 1.32 -11.44
CA ALA A 82 -6.25 2.45 -11.68
C ALA A 82 -4.91 2.40 -10.90
N TRP A 83 -4.91 1.89 -9.67
CA TRP A 83 -3.69 1.88 -8.85
C TRP A 83 -2.62 0.94 -9.41
N PRO A 84 -2.85 -0.38 -9.60
CA PRO A 84 -1.81 -1.27 -10.11
C PRO A 84 -1.34 -0.91 -11.52
N GLN A 85 -2.22 -0.39 -12.38
CA GLN A 85 -1.84 0.05 -13.72
C GLN A 85 -0.83 1.20 -13.66
N LYS A 86 -1.15 2.27 -12.93
CA LYS A 86 -0.24 3.42 -12.77
C LYS A 86 1.01 3.09 -11.95
N MET A 87 0.90 2.21 -10.96
CA MET A 87 2.08 1.66 -10.27
C MET A 87 2.98 0.88 -11.22
N THR A 88 2.43 0.10 -12.16
CA THR A 88 3.21 -0.62 -13.17
C THR A 88 3.97 0.34 -14.07
N GLU A 89 3.37 1.46 -14.47
CA GLU A 89 4.06 2.52 -15.22
C GLU A 89 5.21 3.12 -14.41
N ALA A 90 4.97 3.47 -13.14
CA ALA A 90 6.00 4.03 -12.25
C ALA A 90 7.15 3.04 -12.00
N ILE A 91 6.83 1.77 -11.76
CA ILE A 91 7.79 0.67 -11.61
C ILE A 91 8.59 0.51 -12.89
N THR A 92 7.96 0.53 -14.06
CA THR A 92 8.65 0.41 -15.35
C THR A 92 9.67 1.54 -15.50
N ALA A 93 9.23 2.79 -15.32
CA ALA A 93 10.11 3.96 -15.45
C ALA A 93 11.27 3.96 -14.43
N ALA A 94 11.03 3.58 -13.18
CA ALA A 94 12.05 3.52 -12.16
C ALA A 94 13.02 2.33 -12.37
N TYR A 95 12.52 1.20 -12.83
CA TYR A 95 13.32 0.00 -13.04
C TYR A 95 14.21 0.10 -14.28
N GLU A 96 13.72 0.73 -15.36
CA GLU A 96 14.52 1.05 -16.54
C GLU A 96 15.72 1.94 -16.19
N LYS A 97 15.54 2.94 -15.31
CA LYS A 97 16.64 3.77 -14.80
C LYS A 97 17.67 2.96 -14.00
N ALA A 98 17.24 1.88 -13.35
CA ALA A 98 18.10 0.92 -12.65
C ALA A 98 18.68 -0.17 -13.58
N GLY A 99 18.44 -0.07 -14.89
CA GLY A 99 18.92 -1.02 -15.91
C GLY A 99 18.12 -2.32 -15.97
N GLY A 100 16.95 -2.39 -15.34
CA GLY A 100 16.01 -3.50 -15.43
C GLY A 100 14.92 -3.27 -16.49
N LYS A 101 14.02 -4.25 -16.65
CA LYS A 101 12.86 -4.16 -17.55
C LYS A 101 11.67 -4.98 -17.04
N ILE A 102 10.46 -4.52 -17.34
CA ILE A 102 9.25 -5.31 -17.19
C ILE A 102 9.07 -6.16 -18.46
N ILE A 103 8.94 -7.49 -18.32
CA ILE A 103 8.84 -8.42 -19.46
C ILE A 103 7.42 -8.94 -19.68
N GLY A 104 6.47 -8.52 -18.86
CA GLY A 104 5.05 -8.83 -19.01
C GLY A 104 4.26 -8.34 -17.80
N ALA A 105 2.98 -8.07 -18.02
CA ALA A 105 2.03 -7.70 -16.99
C ALA A 105 0.66 -8.31 -17.31
N ASP A 106 0.07 -9.01 -16.34
CA ASP A 106 -1.32 -9.48 -16.42
C ASP A 106 -2.16 -8.77 -15.34
N TYR A 107 -3.37 -8.34 -15.73
CA TYR A 107 -4.33 -7.67 -14.85
C TYR A 107 -5.57 -8.56 -14.64
N TYR A 108 -6.03 -8.65 -13.40
CA TYR A 108 -7.07 -9.58 -12.97
C TYR A 108 -8.26 -8.83 -12.35
N PRO A 109 -9.50 -9.14 -12.78
CA PRO A 109 -10.68 -8.60 -12.10
C PRO A 109 -10.77 -9.10 -10.65
N PHE A 110 -11.47 -8.36 -9.81
CA PHE A 110 -11.75 -8.80 -8.43
C PHE A 110 -12.52 -10.12 -8.40
N GLY A 111 -12.22 -10.95 -7.40
CA GLY A 111 -12.79 -12.29 -7.25
C GLY A 111 -12.07 -13.34 -8.10
N THR A 112 -10.86 -13.06 -8.58
CA THR A 112 -10.07 -14.04 -9.35
C THR A 112 -9.58 -15.16 -8.43
N THR A 113 -9.97 -16.39 -8.74
CA THR A 113 -9.62 -17.58 -7.95
C THR A 113 -8.60 -18.49 -8.62
N ASP A 114 -8.28 -18.30 -9.91
CA ASP A 114 -7.31 -19.11 -10.64
C ASP A 114 -6.26 -18.22 -11.32
N PHE A 115 -5.02 -18.33 -10.83
CA PHE A 115 -3.84 -17.65 -11.38
C PHE A 115 -2.91 -18.61 -12.14
N GLY A 116 -3.30 -19.88 -12.32
CA GLY A 116 -2.56 -20.92 -13.01
C GLY A 116 -1.99 -20.52 -14.38
N PRO A 117 -2.78 -19.87 -15.26
CA PRO A 117 -2.28 -19.40 -16.55
C PRO A 117 -1.09 -18.44 -16.46
N ALA A 118 -1.09 -17.57 -15.44
CA ALA A 118 0.01 -16.64 -15.17
C ALA A 118 1.28 -17.38 -14.79
N PHE A 119 1.16 -18.40 -13.95
CA PHE A 119 2.30 -19.20 -13.53
C PHE A 119 2.91 -20.00 -14.68
N GLN A 120 2.10 -20.45 -15.66
CA GLN A 120 2.62 -21.04 -16.89
C GLN A 120 3.40 -20.02 -17.73
N LYS A 121 2.88 -18.78 -17.86
CA LYS A 121 3.62 -17.69 -18.51
C LYS A 121 4.93 -17.40 -17.78
N ILE A 122 4.93 -17.33 -16.44
CA ILE A 122 6.14 -17.12 -15.63
C ILE A 122 7.16 -18.23 -15.85
N LYS A 123 6.74 -19.50 -15.89
CA LYS A 123 7.64 -20.63 -16.20
C LYS A 123 8.24 -20.56 -17.61
N SER A 124 7.48 -20.05 -18.57
CA SER A 124 7.92 -19.89 -19.95
C SER A 124 8.86 -18.70 -20.13
N LEU A 125 8.45 -17.51 -19.66
CA LEU A 125 9.18 -16.25 -19.77
C LEU A 125 10.42 -16.20 -18.89
N LYS A 126 10.42 -16.95 -17.78
CA LYS A 126 11.50 -17.00 -16.79
C LYS A 126 11.97 -15.60 -16.36
N PRO A 127 11.06 -14.74 -15.84
CA PRO A 127 11.51 -13.49 -15.22
C PRO A 127 12.45 -13.81 -14.06
N ASP A 128 13.31 -12.87 -13.71
CA ASP A 128 14.12 -12.97 -12.50
C ASP A 128 13.25 -12.78 -11.26
N VAL A 129 12.27 -11.86 -11.34
CA VAL A 129 11.41 -11.46 -10.23
C VAL A 129 9.94 -11.45 -10.66
N VAL A 130 9.03 -11.84 -9.76
CA VAL A 130 7.60 -11.61 -9.94
C VAL A 130 7.16 -10.51 -8.99
N TRP A 131 6.41 -9.53 -9.51
CA TRP A 131 5.81 -8.49 -8.69
C TRP A 131 4.30 -8.63 -8.68
N SER A 132 3.75 -8.94 -7.51
CA SER A 132 2.32 -8.98 -7.27
C SER A 132 1.81 -7.65 -6.72
N MET A 133 0.83 -7.08 -7.40
CA MET A 133 -0.04 -5.99 -6.96
C MET A 133 -1.51 -6.43 -6.98
N VAL A 134 -1.74 -7.72 -6.75
CA VAL A 134 -3.08 -8.24 -6.45
C VAL A 134 -3.40 -7.89 -4.99
N VAL A 135 -4.62 -7.44 -4.74
CA VAL A 135 -5.05 -6.94 -3.43
C VAL A 135 -6.17 -7.77 -2.82
N GLY A 136 -6.38 -7.65 -1.51
CA GLY A 136 -7.46 -8.33 -0.79
C GLY A 136 -7.31 -9.85 -0.78
N ASN A 137 -8.44 -10.56 -0.68
CA ASN A 137 -8.45 -12.03 -0.57
C ASN A 137 -7.88 -12.74 -1.80
N ASP A 138 -7.94 -12.11 -2.97
CA ASP A 138 -7.35 -12.63 -4.21
C ASP A 138 -5.83 -12.76 -4.07
N ALA A 139 -5.19 -11.86 -3.31
CA ALA A 139 -3.75 -11.87 -3.08
C ALA A 139 -3.32 -13.07 -2.23
N VAL A 140 -4.13 -13.45 -1.24
CA VAL A 140 -3.93 -14.67 -0.43
C VAL A 140 -4.03 -15.91 -1.31
N THR A 141 -5.03 -15.95 -2.19
CA THR A 141 -5.22 -17.06 -3.15
C THR A 141 -4.05 -17.16 -4.11
N GLN A 142 -3.64 -16.04 -4.72
CA GLN A 142 -2.49 -15.97 -5.61
C GLN A 142 -1.22 -16.47 -4.92
N LEU A 143 -0.92 -16.01 -3.71
CA LEU A 143 0.29 -16.41 -3.00
C LEU A 143 0.30 -17.91 -2.66
N LYS A 144 -0.83 -18.47 -2.22
CA LYS A 144 -0.95 -19.93 -2.00
C LYS A 144 -0.67 -20.70 -3.28
N GLN A 145 -1.26 -20.29 -4.39
CA GLN A 145 -1.04 -20.96 -5.67
C GLN A 145 0.39 -20.78 -6.19
N TYR A 146 0.98 -19.60 -6.03
CA TYR A 146 2.38 -19.33 -6.41
C TYR A 146 3.33 -20.33 -5.78
N ARG A 147 3.13 -20.64 -4.49
CA ARG A 147 3.91 -21.68 -3.79
C ARG A 147 3.58 -23.09 -4.27
N SER A 148 2.30 -23.43 -4.45
CA SER A 148 1.89 -24.76 -4.94
C SER A 148 2.36 -25.05 -6.37
N PHE A 149 2.56 -24.02 -7.20
CA PHE A 149 3.10 -24.14 -8.56
C PHE A 149 4.63 -24.26 -8.60
N ASP A 150 5.28 -24.21 -7.44
CA ASP A 150 6.73 -24.30 -7.25
C ASP A 150 7.51 -23.20 -8.00
N ILE A 151 6.95 -22.00 -8.06
CA ILE A 151 7.62 -20.84 -8.66
C ILE A 151 8.74 -20.39 -7.72
N LYS A 152 9.98 -20.40 -8.25
CA LYS A 152 11.20 -20.16 -7.46
C LYS A 152 11.67 -18.70 -7.48
N GLN A 153 11.16 -17.91 -8.41
CA GLN A 153 11.47 -16.49 -8.52
C GLN A 153 11.16 -15.77 -7.20
N PRO A 154 12.05 -14.87 -6.74
CA PRO A 154 11.72 -13.86 -5.74
C PRO A 154 10.37 -13.21 -6.03
N LEU A 155 9.56 -13.09 -4.99
CA LEU A 155 8.25 -12.45 -5.07
C LEU A 155 8.32 -11.09 -4.36
N ILE A 156 7.91 -10.03 -5.03
CA ILE A 156 7.57 -8.75 -4.40
C ILE A 156 6.05 -8.70 -4.28
N ALA A 157 5.51 -8.47 -3.09
CA ALA A 157 4.07 -8.37 -2.87
C ALA A 157 3.78 -7.36 -1.74
N PRO A 158 2.57 -6.79 -1.64
CA PRO A 158 2.26 -5.82 -0.59
C PRO A 158 2.40 -6.36 0.84
N LEU A 159 2.16 -7.66 1.09
CA LEU A 159 2.21 -8.27 2.45
C LEU A 159 1.54 -7.38 3.53
N ASP A 160 0.26 -7.07 3.32
CA ASP A 160 -0.59 -6.29 4.22
C ASP A 160 -1.33 -7.17 5.27
N GLU A 161 -2.34 -6.61 5.94
CA GLU A 161 -3.10 -7.28 7.01
C GLU A 161 -3.93 -8.49 6.53
N VAL A 162 -4.19 -8.62 5.24
CA VAL A 162 -4.93 -9.78 4.70
C VAL A 162 -4.09 -11.05 4.75
N PHE A 163 -2.76 -10.91 4.87
CA PHE A 163 -1.82 -12.02 5.03
C PHE A 163 -1.56 -12.39 6.49
N ASN A 164 -2.61 -12.42 7.30
CA ASN A 164 -2.51 -12.85 8.70
C ASN A 164 -2.39 -14.39 8.83
N LYS A 165 -2.10 -14.85 10.05
CA LYS A 165 -1.90 -16.28 10.38
C LYS A 165 -3.10 -17.18 10.05
N ASP A 166 -4.31 -16.63 10.02
CA ASP A 166 -5.52 -17.39 9.71
C ASP A 166 -5.70 -17.51 8.19
N ALA A 167 -5.18 -16.53 7.43
CA ALA A 167 -5.22 -16.50 5.97
C ALA A 167 -4.06 -17.29 5.32
N LEU A 168 -2.85 -17.22 5.88
CA LEU A 168 -1.66 -17.89 5.36
C LEU A 168 -1.07 -18.90 6.35
N PRO A 169 -0.85 -20.16 5.92
CA PRO A 169 -0.03 -21.10 6.69
C PRO A 169 1.38 -20.56 6.96
N PRO A 170 2.01 -20.95 8.10
CA PRO A 170 3.39 -20.60 8.39
C PRO A 170 4.34 -20.93 7.23
N GLY A 171 5.27 -20.02 6.92
CA GLY A 171 6.27 -20.20 5.88
C GLY A 171 5.83 -19.85 4.45
N VAL A 172 4.53 -19.71 4.16
CA VAL A 172 4.05 -19.37 2.81
C VAL A 172 4.57 -18.01 2.32
N ALA A 173 4.64 -17.03 3.22
CA ALA A 173 5.18 -15.70 2.93
C ALA A 173 6.73 -15.64 2.97
N ALA A 174 7.42 -16.71 3.36
CA ALA A 174 8.89 -16.70 3.42
C ALA A 174 9.49 -16.44 2.03
N GLY A 175 10.55 -15.63 1.99
CA GLY A 175 11.22 -15.24 0.74
C GLY A 175 10.46 -14.21 -0.11
N THR A 176 9.34 -13.68 0.39
CA THR A 176 8.65 -12.54 -0.23
C THR A 176 9.20 -11.22 0.31
N TYR A 177 9.46 -10.28 -0.58
CA TYR A 177 9.82 -8.92 -0.26
C TYR A 177 8.57 -8.02 -0.35
N ALA A 178 8.49 -6.99 0.50
CA ALA A 178 7.41 -6.02 0.43
C ALA A 178 7.94 -4.61 0.69
N PRO A 179 7.79 -3.68 -0.27
CA PRO A 179 8.13 -2.29 -0.03
C PRO A 179 7.06 -1.65 0.84
N GLN A 180 7.28 -1.56 2.14
CA GLN A 180 6.36 -0.95 3.08
C GLN A 180 7.04 0.17 3.87
N PRO A 181 6.35 1.28 4.18
CA PRO A 181 6.93 2.37 4.97
C PRO A 181 7.14 1.98 6.44
N TYR A 182 6.44 0.93 6.91
CA TYR A 182 6.48 0.50 8.30
C TYR A 182 6.41 -1.03 8.43
N TRP A 183 7.14 -1.53 9.43
CA TRP A 183 7.13 -2.92 9.86
C TRP A 183 7.05 -3.00 11.39
N MET A 184 6.21 -3.90 11.92
CA MET A 184 6.15 -4.14 13.37
C MET A 184 7.49 -4.59 13.97
N ALA A 185 8.38 -5.14 13.14
CA ALA A 185 9.68 -5.67 13.56
C ALA A 185 10.79 -4.60 13.70
N LEU A 186 10.50 -3.32 13.41
CA LEU A 186 11.49 -2.25 13.55
C LEU A 186 12.07 -2.19 14.98
N ASP A 187 13.39 -2.31 15.11
CA ASP A 187 14.06 -2.35 16.42
C ASP A 187 14.46 -0.95 16.90
N ASN A 188 13.47 -0.19 17.37
CA ASN A 188 13.71 1.10 17.99
C ASN A 188 12.73 1.38 19.16
N PRO A 189 13.06 2.30 20.08
CA PRO A 189 12.22 2.56 21.26
C PRO A 189 10.81 3.06 20.93
N VAL A 190 10.65 3.84 19.85
CA VAL A 190 9.35 4.39 19.44
C VAL A 190 8.43 3.27 18.99
N ASN A 191 8.92 2.37 18.14
CA ASN A 191 8.16 1.22 17.66
C ASN A 191 7.82 0.25 18.81
N LYS A 192 8.78 -0.04 19.70
CA LYS A 192 8.53 -0.90 20.87
C LYS A 192 7.37 -0.38 21.73
N LYS A 193 7.32 0.94 21.95
CA LYS A 193 6.21 1.58 22.67
C LYS A 193 4.90 1.49 21.90
N PHE A 194 4.90 1.80 20.60
CA PHE A 194 3.73 1.72 19.74
C PHE A 194 3.12 0.32 19.74
N ILE A 195 3.93 -0.73 19.53
CA ILE A 195 3.49 -2.12 19.53
C ILE A 195 2.94 -2.55 20.90
N ALA A 196 3.57 -2.13 22.01
CA ALA A 196 3.06 -2.43 23.34
C ALA A 196 1.65 -1.86 23.55
N SER A 197 1.45 -0.57 23.25
CA SER A 197 0.13 0.07 23.37
C SER A 197 -0.91 -0.48 22.38
N PHE A 198 -0.49 -0.84 21.16
CA PHE A 198 -1.36 -1.48 20.18
C PHE A 198 -1.86 -2.83 20.70
N ARG A 199 -0.96 -3.66 21.24
CA ARG A 199 -1.32 -4.98 21.80
C ARG A 199 -2.18 -4.89 23.05
N GLU A 200 -1.96 -3.87 23.88
CA GLU A 200 -2.82 -3.59 25.03
C GLU A 200 -4.26 -3.27 24.59
N LYS A 201 -4.42 -2.45 23.55
CA LYS A 201 -5.73 -2.01 23.07
C LYS A 201 -6.47 -3.07 22.23
N PHE A 202 -5.76 -3.76 21.34
CA PHE A 202 -6.36 -4.62 20.31
C PHE A 202 -6.10 -6.11 20.52
N GLY A 203 -5.22 -6.48 21.46
CA GLY A 203 -4.83 -7.87 21.74
C GLY A 203 -3.54 -8.30 21.03
N LYS A 204 -2.88 -9.30 21.62
CA LYS A 204 -1.53 -9.75 21.20
C LYS A 204 -1.46 -10.34 19.79
N GLU A 205 -2.57 -10.92 19.32
CA GLU A 205 -2.67 -11.59 18.02
C GLU A 205 -2.97 -10.63 16.86
N LYS A 206 -3.33 -9.38 17.15
CA LYS A 206 -3.61 -8.39 16.10
C LYS A 206 -2.31 -7.85 15.54
N MET A 207 -2.31 -7.61 14.23
CA MET A 207 -1.20 -7.04 13.49
C MET A 207 -1.56 -5.65 12.97
N VAL A 208 -0.54 -4.82 12.78
CA VAL A 208 -0.66 -3.49 12.17
C VAL A 208 0.36 -3.39 11.04
N ASN A 209 -0.10 -2.97 9.86
CA ASN A 209 0.71 -2.78 8.67
C ASN A 209 0.99 -1.29 8.42
N GLY A 210 1.64 -0.98 7.29
CA GLY A 210 1.92 0.39 6.89
C GLY A 210 0.68 1.28 6.73
N ILE A 211 -0.46 0.73 6.29
CA ILE A 211 -1.70 1.50 6.17
C ILE A 211 -2.26 1.86 7.55
N GLY A 212 -2.28 0.90 8.48
CA GLY A 212 -2.71 1.14 9.85
C GLY A 212 -1.81 2.12 10.60
N GLU A 213 -0.50 2.05 10.38
CA GLU A 213 0.47 3.00 10.92
C GLU A 213 0.30 4.39 10.32
N ALA A 214 0.13 4.51 9.00
CA ALA A 214 -0.17 5.78 8.34
C ALA A 214 -1.49 6.38 8.83
N GLY A 215 -2.51 5.56 9.11
CA GLY A 215 -3.76 6.00 9.73
C GLY A 215 -3.57 6.54 11.15
N TYR A 216 -2.77 5.85 11.97
CA TYR A 216 -2.40 6.31 13.31
C TYR A 216 -1.66 7.65 13.25
N ASN A 217 -0.67 7.76 12.37
CA ASN A 217 0.10 9.00 12.18
C ASN A 217 -0.76 10.13 11.60
N GLY A 218 -1.66 9.83 10.67
CA GLY A 218 -2.57 10.81 10.09
C GLY A 218 -3.50 11.45 11.13
N LEU A 219 -3.99 10.66 12.08
CA LEU A 219 -4.76 11.21 13.20
C LEU A 219 -3.92 12.12 14.11
N HIS A 220 -2.69 11.71 14.43
CA HIS A 220 -1.78 12.54 15.23
C HIS A 220 -1.39 13.83 14.50
N LEU A 221 -1.15 13.75 13.19
CA LEU A 221 -0.83 14.91 12.36
C LEU A 221 -2.00 15.91 12.34
N TYR A 222 -3.23 15.44 12.19
CA TYR A 222 -4.42 16.28 12.27
C TYR A 222 -4.55 16.94 13.66
N ALA A 223 -4.40 16.17 14.74
CA ALA A 223 -4.51 16.69 16.10
C ALA A 223 -3.46 17.78 16.39
N LEU A 224 -2.20 17.55 16.03
CA LEU A 224 -1.12 18.52 16.20
C LEU A 224 -1.35 19.80 15.38
N ALA A 225 -1.89 19.68 14.16
CA ALA A 225 -2.23 20.83 13.33
C ALA A 225 -3.41 21.63 13.91
N ALA A 226 -4.44 20.95 14.42
CA ALA A 226 -5.58 21.58 15.08
C ALA A 226 -5.17 22.30 16.38
N GLU A 227 -4.33 21.67 17.20
CA GLU A 227 -3.77 22.28 18.42
C GLU A 227 -2.95 23.53 18.09
N LYS A 228 -2.05 23.44 17.09
CA LYS A 228 -1.26 24.58 16.61
C LYS A 228 -2.14 25.71 16.05
N ALA A 229 -3.25 25.38 15.40
CA ALA A 229 -4.20 26.35 14.89
C ALA A 229 -5.11 26.94 15.98
N GLY A 230 -5.27 26.26 17.12
CA GLY A 230 -6.29 26.57 18.12
C GLY A 230 -7.72 26.46 17.57
N SER A 231 -7.93 25.64 16.53
CA SER A 231 -9.16 25.60 15.73
C SER A 231 -9.32 24.25 15.05
N LEU A 232 -10.57 23.80 14.90
CA LEU A 232 -10.95 22.63 14.10
C LEU A 232 -11.48 23.02 12.70
N LYS A 233 -11.50 24.31 12.36
CA LYS A 233 -11.91 24.75 11.02
C LYS A 233 -10.90 24.28 9.98
N ASP A 234 -11.38 23.66 8.92
CA ASP A 234 -10.56 23.04 7.87
C ASP A 234 -9.46 23.96 7.32
N ASP A 235 -9.78 25.23 7.00
CA ASP A 235 -8.79 26.19 6.49
C ASP A 235 -7.72 26.60 7.51
N ASP A 236 -8.03 26.58 8.82
CA ASP A 236 -7.08 26.92 9.87
C ASP A 236 -6.13 25.73 10.10
N VAL A 237 -6.69 24.51 10.18
CA VAL A 237 -5.92 23.26 10.28
C VAL A 237 -5.02 23.09 9.06
N LEU A 238 -5.53 23.33 7.85
CA LEU A 238 -4.76 23.23 6.61
C LEU A 238 -3.53 24.16 6.60
N LYS A 239 -3.64 25.38 7.11
CA LYS A 239 -2.50 26.31 7.22
C LYS A 239 -1.48 25.88 8.27
N ALA A 240 -1.90 25.12 9.27
CA ALA A 240 -1.03 24.66 10.35
C ALA A 240 -0.23 23.40 9.98
N LEU A 241 -0.69 22.64 8.98
CA LEU A 241 0.00 21.46 8.44
C LEU A 241 1.39 21.83 7.88
N PRO A 242 2.36 20.89 7.92
CA PRO A 242 3.69 21.09 7.35
C PRO A 242 3.62 21.22 5.81
N THR A 243 4.47 22.08 5.25
CA THR A 243 4.66 22.31 3.81
C THR A 243 5.96 21.71 3.30
#